data_AF-A0A4Y6U9H5-F1
#
_entry.id   AF-A0A4Y6U9H5-F1
#
_cell.length_a   1.000
_cell.length_b   1.000
_cell.length_c   1.000
_cell.angle_alpha   90.00
_cell.angle_beta   90.00
_cell.angle_gamma   90.00
#
_symmetry.space_group_name_H-M   'P 1'
#
loop_
_entity.id
_entity.type
_entity.pdbx_description
1 polymer ?
#
loop_
_entity_poly.entity_id
_entity_poly.type
_entity_poly.pdbx_seq_one_letter_code
_entity_poly.pdbx_strand_id
1 'polypeptide(L)'
;MAETVTVICRLPSGVRLDLYDMKGLAETAQANKAGAQMVPGAPVRSVILEGARHDRRYAKFTNAMLGMGGRTVVDAAFWEAWLAQNKNSELVRRNLVFAEASTAKAEGKLKEVGSHPTGLEGVDTAKLVGDVQTLGG
;
A
#
# COMPACT_ATOMS: atom_id res chain seq x y z
N MET A 1 -7.29 -16.18 20.25
CA MET A 1 -6.63 -14.92 19.83
C MET A 1 -6.63 -14.92 18.32
N ALA A 2 -7.01 -13.82 17.66
CA ALA A 2 -6.91 -13.73 16.21
C ALA A 2 -5.42 -13.63 15.82
N GLU A 3 -5.01 -14.38 14.82
CA GLU A 3 -3.63 -14.33 14.31
C GLU A 3 -3.42 -13.01 13.58
N THR A 4 -2.27 -12.36 13.79
CA THR A 4 -1.97 -11.05 13.20
C THR A 4 -0.67 -11.07 12.43
N VAL A 5 -0.61 -10.29 11.36
CA VAL A 5 0.59 -10.04 10.56
C VAL A 5 0.99 -8.57 10.65
N THR A 6 2.27 -8.28 10.43
CA THR A 6 2.76 -6.91 10.24
C THR A 6 2.80 -6.62 8.75
N VAL A 7 1.96 -5.68 8.31
CA VAL A 7 1.92 -5.20 6.94
C VAL A 7 2.79 -3.95 6.83
N ILE A 8 3.71 -3.96 5.86
CA ILE A 8 4.51 -2.81 5.46
C ILE A 8 3.85 -2.13 4.26
N CYS A 9 3.77 -0.79 4.30
CA CYS A 9 3.35 0.01 3.14
C CYS A 9 4.40 1.07 2.82
N ARG A 10 4.90 1.02 1.58
CA ARG A 10 5.97 1.89 1.06
C ARG A 10 5.43 3.14 0.37
N LEU A 11 4.11 3.28 0.28
CA LEU A 11 3.48 4.48 -0.27
C LEU A 11 3.67 5.66 0.71
N PRO A 12 3.91 6.90 0.23
CA PRO A 12 4.19 8.03 1.11
C PRO A 12 3.13 8.24 2.20
N SER A 13 1.85 8.28 1.81
CA SER A 13 0.71 8.57 2.70
C SER A 13 -0.04 7.30 3.16
N GLY A 14 0.47 6.12 2.80
CA GLY A 14 -0.26 4.88 3.07
C GLY A 14 -1.34 4.59 2.04
N VAL A 15 -2.21 3.62 2.34
CA VAL A 15 -3.31 3.21 1.46
C VAL A 15 -4.41 2.54 2.26
N ARG A 16 -5.67 2.69 1.82
CA ARG A 16 -6.79 1.91 2.33
C ARG A 16 -6.89 0.60 1.54
N LEU A 17 -6.88 -0.52 2.27
CA LEU A 17 -7.16 -1.83 1.73
C LEU A 17 -8.64 -2.14 1.93
N ASP A 18 -9.37 -2.27 0.84
CA ASP A 18 -10.77 -2.64 0.83
C ASP A 18 -10.93 -4.10 0.40
N LEU A 19 -11.62 -4.88 1.23
CA LEU A 19 -12.00 -6.27 0.95
C LEU A 19 -13.47 -6.30 0.55
N TYR A 20 -13.77 -6.91 -0.59
CA TYR A 20 -15.13 -6.97 -1.11
C TYR A 20 -15.66 -8.41 -1.15
N ASP A 21 -16.98 -8.54 -1.05
CA ASP A 21 -17.64 -9.79 -1.39
C ASP A 21 -17.69 -9.91 -2.92
N MET A 22 -16.80 -10.73 -3.47
CA MET A 22 -16.69 -10.94 -4.92
C MET A 22 -17.94 -11.58 -5.52
N LYS A 23 -18.70 -12.37 -4.76
CA LYS A 23 -19.96 -12.96 -5.24
C LYS A 23 -21.05 -11.90 -5.34
N GLY A 24 -21.30 -11.16 -4.25
CA GLY A 24 -22.25 -10.06 -4.26
C GLY A 24 -21.90 -8.98 -5.29
N LEU A 25 -20.60 -8.69 -5.50
CA LEU A 25 -20.16 -7.80 -6.57
C LEU A 25 -20.48 -8.33 -7.97
N ALA A 26 -20.28 -9.61 -8.24
CA ALA A 26 -20.59 -10.21 -9.53
C ALA A 26 -22.09 -10.21 -9.82
N GLU A 27 -22.91 -10.52 -8.83
CA GLU A 27 -24.38 -10.47 -8.91
C GLU A 27 -24.86 -9.03 -9.17
N THR A 28 -24.31 -8.07 -8.43
CA THR A 28 -24.60 -6.63 -8.62
C THR A 28 -24.16 -6.17 -10.00
N ALA A 29 -22.97 -6.56 -10.46
CA ALA A 29 -22.49 -6.21 -11.80
C ALA A 29 -23.40 -6.78 -12.90
N GLN A 30 -23.94 -7.99 -12.72
CA GLN A 30 -24.89 -8.58 -13.65
C GLN A 30 -26.24 -7.84 -13.63
N ALA A 31 -26.75 -7.46 -12.46
CA ALA A 31 -27.96 -6.65 -12.33
C ALA A 31 -27.79 -5.24 -12.94
N ASN A 32 -26.61 -4.63 -12.76
CA ASN A 32 -26.26 -3.33 -13.34
C ASN A 32 -26.24 -3.40 -14.88
N LYS A 33 -25.68 -4.47 -15.46
CA LYS A 33 -25.73 -4.70 -16.92
C LYS A 33 -27.16 -4.87 -17.45
N ALA A 34 -28.07 -5.41 -16.64
CA ALA A 34 -29.48 -5.56 -16.98
C ALA A 34 -30.28 -4.25 -16.83
N GLY A 35 -29.64 -3.13 -16.50
CA GLY A 35 -30.29 -1.82 -16.34
C GLY A 35 -31.15 -1.69 -15.07
N ALA A 36 -31.05 -2.65 -14.14
CA ALA A 36 -31.96 -2.76 -13.01
C ALA A 36 -31.63 -1.77 -11.88
N GLN A 37 -30.35 -1.48 -11.61
CA GLN A 37 -29.94 -0.46 -10.65
C GLN A 37 -28.45 -0.13 -10.83
N MET A 38 -27.99 1.04 -10.36
CA MET A 38 -26.56 1.35 -10.21
C MET A 38 -26.21 1.39 -8.72
N VAL A 39 -25.97 0.23 -8.12
CA VAL A 39 -25.45 0.15 -6.75
C VAL A 39 -23.94 -0.11 -6.82
N PRO A 40 -23.08 0.81 -6.35
CA PRO A 40 -21.67 0.50 -6.18
C PRO A 40 -21.52 -0.51 -5.03
N GLY A 41 -20.73 -1.56 -5.25
CA GLY A 41 -20.47 -2.53 -4.18
C GLY A 41 -19.73 -1.85 -3.03
N ALA A 42 -20.23 -2.04 -1.81
CA ALA A 42 -19.57 -1.58 -0.60
C ALA A 42 -18.51 -2.60 -0.16
N PRO A 43 -17.38 -2.17 0.40
CA PRO A 43 -16.42 -3.08 0.99
C PRO A 43 -17.03 -3.75 2.23
N VAL A 44 -16.76 -5.05 2.39
CA VAL A 44 -17.14 -5.84 3.57
C VAL A 44 -16.28 -5.43 4.76
N ARG A 45 -15.01 -5.11 4.50
CA ARG A 45 -14.06 -4.67 5.53
C ARG A 45 -12.99 -3.78 4.89
N SER A 46 -12.53 -2.80 5.66
CA SER A 46 -11.45 -1.90 5.26
C SER A 46 -10.39 -1.79 6.34
N VAL A 47 -9.12 -1.67 5.93
CA VAL A 47 -7.98 -1.40 6.83
C VAL A 47 -7.13 -0.29 6.22
N ILE A 48 -6.75 0.70 7.02
CA ILE A 48 -5.83 1.76 6.61
C ILE A 48 -4.42 1.33 6.97
N LEU A 49 -3.52 1.34 5.99
CA LEU A 49 -2.11 1.12 6.20
C LEU A 49 -1.37 2.44 6.35
N GLU A 50 -0.54 2.54 7.37
CA GLU A 50 0.40 3.63 7.55
C GLU A 50 1.45 3.65 6.45
N GLY A 51 1.76 4.83 5.92
CA GLY A 51 2.72 5.01 4.83
C GLY A 51 4.17 5.15 5.26
N ALA A 52 5.06 5.26 4.27
CA ALA A 52 6.50 5.48 4.48
C ALA A 52 6.84 6.73 5.31
N ARG A 53 5.98 7.76 5.29
CA ARG A 53 6.15 8.96 6.15
C ARG A 53 5.97 8.66 7.65
N HIS A 54 5.36 7.53 7.99
CA HIS A 54 5.21 7.05 9.36
C HIS A 54 6.31 6.06 9.75
N ASP A 55 7.33 5.84 8.91
CA ASP A 55 8.54 5.12 9.31
C ASP A 55 9.29 5.94 10.36
N ARG A 56 9.75 5.29 11.43
CA ARG A 56 10.48 5.94 12.54
C ARG A 56 11.77 6.63 12.09
N ARG A 57 12.33 6.23 10.95
CA ARG A 57 13.55 6.79 10.37
C ARG A 57 13.27 7.98 9.44
N TYR A 58 12.01 8.27 9.13
CA TYR A 58 11.65 9.35 8.22
C TYR A 58 11.95 10.71 8.85
N ALA A 59 12.80 11.50 8.19
CA ALA A 59 13.11 12.87 8.56
C ALA A 59 12.53 13.84 7.54
N LYS A 60 11.55 14.65 7.97
CA LYS A 60 10.77 15.57 7.11
C LYS A 60 11.65 16.51 6.28
N PHE A 61 12.78 16.98 6.85
CA PHE A 61 13.72 17.88 6.16
C PHE A 61 14.40 17.23 4.95
N THR A 62 14.75 15.94 5.06
CA THR A 62 15.38 15.20 3.95
C THR A 62 14.38 14.66 2.94
N ASN A 63 13.13 14.44 3.40
CA ASN A 63 12.05 13.80 2.64
C ASN A 63 12.47 12.50 1.91
N ALA A 64 13.51 11.82 2.41
CA ALA A 64 14.02 10.58 1.84
C ALA A 64 13.05 9.43 2.13
N MET A 65 12.40 8.92 1.10
CA MET A 65 11.40 7.85 1.20
C MET A 65 11.92 6.49 0.71
N LEU A 66 13.06 6.48 0.00
CA LEU A 66 13.70 5.23 -0.42
C LEU A 66 14.09 4.40 0.82
N GLY A 67 13.73 3.12 0.81
CA GLY A 67 13.96 2.21 1.94
C GLY A 67 13.05 2.40 3.16
N MET A 68 12.05 3.28 3.08
CA MET A 68 11.09 3.54 4.15
C MET A 68 9.78 2.77 3.95
N GLY A 69 9.07 2.50 5.03
CA GLY A 69 7.74 1.90 4.99
C GLY A 69 7.00 2.04 6.32
N GLY A 70 5.71 2.36 6.29
CA GLY A 70 4.87 2.36 7.48
C GLY A 70 4.51 0.94 7.88
N ARG A 71 4.23 0.73 9.17
CA ARG A 71 3.96 -0.58 9.77
C ARG A 71 2.55 -0.56 10.34
N THR A 72 1.74 -1.54 9.95
CA THR A 72 0.37 -1.70 10.45
C THR A 72 0.17 -3.15 10.88
N VAL A 73 -0.33 -3.38 12.10
CA VAL A 73 -0.71 -4.72 12.55
C VAL A 73 -2.12 -5.01 12.02
N VAL A 74 -2.25 -6.11 11.29
CA VAL A 74 -3.48 -6.48 10.59
C VAL A 74 -3.84 -7.93 10.92
N ASP A 75 -5.12 -8.20 11.01
CA ASP A 75 -5.66 -9.57 11.13
C ASP A 75 -5.20 -10.42 9.92
N ALA A 76 -4.64 -11.59 10.19
CA ALA A 76 -4.06 -12.46 9.17
C ALA A 76 -5.11 -12.94 8.16
N ALA A 77 -6.31 -13.27 8.64
CA ALA A 77 -7.41 -13.71 7.78
C ALA A 77 -7.83 -12.61 6.79
N PHE A 78 -7.93 -11.36 7.25
CA PHE A 78 -8.15 -10.22 6.35
C PHE A 78 -7.05 -10.06 5.31
N TRP A 79 -5.77 -10.12 5.72
CA TRP A 79 -4.65 -9.95 4.81
C TRP A 79 -4.64 -11.00 3.70
N GLU A 80 -4.81 -12.28 4.06
CA GLU A 80 -4.86 -13.38 3.09
C GLU A 80 -6.03 -13.23 2.10
N ALA A 81 -7.22 -12.88 2.59
CA ALA A 81 -8.38 -12.64 1.74
C ALA A 81 -8.16 -11.46 0.79
N TRP A 82 -7.61 -10.34 1.30
CA TRP A 82 -7.31 -9.16 0.49
C TRP A 82 -6.23 -9.47 -0.55
N LEU A 83 -5.19 -10.20 -0.18
CA LEU A 83 -4.11 -10.61 -1.07
C LEU A 83 -4.63 -11.51 -2.19
N ALA A 84 -5.50 -12.47 -1.88
CA ALA A 84 -6.13 -13.32 -2.89
C ALA A 84 -6.91 -12.50 -3.93
N GLN A 85 -7.64 -11.47 -3.49
CA GLN A 85 -8.37 -10.54 -4.36
C GLN A 85 -7.43 -9.64 -5.19
N ASN A 86 -6.29 -9.21 -4.62
CA ASN A 86 -5.44 -8.15 -5.18
C ASN A 86 -4.04 -8.62 -5.62
N LYS A 87 -3.80 -9.94 -5.72
CA LYS A 87 -2.47 -10.52 -6.05
C LYS A 87 -1.84 -10.00 -7.34
N ASN A 88 -2.66 -9.55 -8.28
CA ASN A 88 -2.23 -9.01 -9.57
C ASN A 88 -2.07 -7.49 -9.58
N SER A 89 -2.37 -6.80 -8.47
CA SER A 89 -2.19 -5.36 -8.36
C SER A 89 -0.71 -4.97 -8.31
N GLU A 90 -0.39 -3.76 -8.79
CA GLU A 90 0.97 -3.23 -8.69
C GLU A 90 1.42 -3.06 -7.23
N LEU A 91 0.48 -2.89 -6.29
CA LEU A 91 0.79 -2.83 -4.86
C LEU A 91 1.50 -4.09 -4.38
N VAL A 92 1.05 -5.26 -4.86
CA VAL A 92 1.61 -6.56 -4.51
C VAL A 92 2.80 -6.89 -5.40
N ARG A 93 2.65 -6.78 -6.72
CA ARG A 93 3.68 -7.18 -7.70
C ARG A 93 4.99 -6.42 -7.55
N ARG A 94 4.93 -5.15 -7.16
CA ARG A 94 6.11 -4.30 -6.94
C ARG A 94 6.56 -4.26 -5.48
N ASN A 95 6.02 -5.11 -4.61
CA ASN A 95 6.28 -5.12 -3.17
C ASN A 95 6.11 -3.72 -2.53
N LEU A 96 5.11 -2.95 -2.97
CA LEU A 96 4.76 -1.67 -2.34
C LEU A 96 4.00 -1.90 -1.03
N VAL A 97 3.25 -2.99 -0.97
CA VAL A 97 2.62 -3.50 0.25
C VAL A 97 2.95 -4.99 0.39
N PHE A 98 3.41 -5.40 1.56
CA PHE A 98 3.68 -6.81 1.87
C PHE A 98 3.53 -7.06 3.36
N ALA A 99 3.25 -8.30 3.74
CA ALA A 99 3.12 -8.69 5.14
C ALA A 99 4.11 -9.77 5.53
N GLU A 100 4.45 -9.80 6.81
CA GLU A 100 5.22 -10.87 7.44
C GLU A 100 4.64 -11.19 8.82
N ALA A 101 4.87 -12.42 9.30
CA ALA A 101 4.33 -12.92 10.57
C ALA A 101 4.82 -12.15 11.81
N SER A 102 5.88 -11.33 11.69
CA SER A 102 6.39 -10.52 12.79
C SER A 102 7.04 -9.24 12.27
N THR A 103 7.10 -8.22 13.13
CA THR A 103 7.79 -6.96 12.82
C THR A 103 9.24 -7.17 12.39
N ALA A 104 9.98 -8.06 13.05
CA ALA A 104 11.39 -8.30 12.72
C ALA A 104 11.56 -8.85 11.30
N LYS A 105 10.70 -9.80 10.88
CA LYS A 105 10.69 -10.33 9.51
C LYS A 105 10.29 -9.26 8.50
N ALA A 106 9.26 -8.47 8.81
CA ALA A 106 8.81 -7.36 7.98
C ALA A 106 9.94 -6.34 7.74
N GLU A 107 10.73 -6.03 8.77
CA GLU A 107 11.89 -5.15 8.65
C GLU A 107 13.05 -5.75 7.85
N GLY A 108 13.31 -7.05 7.99
CA GLY A 108 14.27 -7.77 7.15
C GLY A 108 13.92 -7.62 5.67
N LYS A 109 12.68 -7.94 5.31
CA LYS A 109 12.19 -7.80 3.94
C LYS A 109 12.19 -6.35 3.45
N LEU A 110 11.83 -5.38 4.30
CA LEU A 110 11.91 -3.96 3.95
C LEU A 110 13.35 -3.54 3.60
N LYS A 111 14.36 -4.07 4.28
CA LYS A 111 15.77 -3.81 3.92
C LYS A 111 16.14 -4.41 2.56
N GLU A 112 15.66 -5.61 2.26
CA GLU A 112 15.91 -6.29 0.98
C GLU A 112 15.29 -5.55 -0.20
N VAL A 113 14.02 -5.14 -0.09
CA VAL A 113 13.31 -4.46 -1.18
C VAL A 113 13.52 -2.94 -1.17
N GLY A 114 14.05 -2.39 -0.09
CA GLY A 114 14.13 -0.96 0.17
C GLY A 114 15.10 -0.20 -0.73
N SER A 115 16.06 -0.88 -1.34
CA SER A 115 16.97 -0.32 -2.35
C SER A 115 16.30 -0.08 -3.70
N HIS A 116 15.15 -0.71 -3.96
CA HIS A 116 14.44 -0.59 -5.24
C HIS A 116 13.50 0.63 -5.20
N PRO A 117 13.60 1.58 -6.13
CA PRO A 117 12.70 2.72 -6.17
C PRO A 117 11.23 2.31 -6.36
N THR A 118 10.34 2.94 -5.62
CA THR A 118 8.89 2.84 -5.79
C THR A 118 8.41 3.68 -6.98
N GLY A 119 9.19 4.68 -7.38
CA GLY A 119 8.82 5.70 -8.37
C GLY A 119 8.00 6.86 -7.76
N LEU A 120 7.82 6.84 -6.44
CA LEU A 120 7.12 7.88 -5.67
C LEU A 120 8.07 8.63 -4.73
N GLU A 121 9.37 8.35 -4.83
CA GLU A 121 10.42 9.14 -4.20
C GLU A 121 10.43 10.57 -4.77
N GLY A 122 10.77 11.54 -3.93
CA GLY A 122 11.01 12.91 -4.41
C GLY A 122 12.14 12.95 -5.43
N VAL A 123 12.08 13.91 -6.35
CA VAL A 123 13.14 14.10 -7.34
C VAL A 123 14.43 14.55 -6.64
N ASP A 124 15.55 13.95 -7.01
CA ASP A 124 16.88 14.40 -6.60
C ASP A 124 17.18 15.73 -7.30
N THR A 125 17.10 16.83 -6.54
CA THR A 125 17.31 18.18 -7.06
C THR A 125 18.72 18.40 -7.58
N ALA A 126 19.71 17.62 -7.12
CA ALA A 126 21.08 17.69 -7.61
C ALA A 126 21.27 17.01 -8.98
N LYS A 127 20.27 16.25 -9.46
CA LYS A 127 20.28 15.56 -10.76
C LYS A 127 19.23 16.10 -11.73
N LEU A 128 18.64 17.25 -11.42
CA LEU A 128 17.74 17.93 -12.34
C LEU A 128 18.51 18.38 -13.59
N VAL A 129 17.90 18.17 -14.76
CA VAL A 129 18.42 18.71 -16.03
C VAL A 129 18.34 20.24 -15.97
N GLY A 130 19.34 20.93 -16.51
CA GLY A 130 19.68 22.33 -16.24
C GLY A 130 18.60 23.40 -16.42
N ASP A 131 17.45 23.07 -17.00
CA ASP A 131 16.34 24.00 -17.25
C ASP A 131 15.20 23.89 -16.21
N VAL A 132 15.28 22.95 -15.26
CA VAL A 132 14.28 22.84 -14.18
C VAL A 132 14.68 23.76 -13.02
N GLN A 133 14.13 24.97 -13.00
CA GLN A 133 14.28 25.88 -11.87
C GLN A 133 13.47 25.38 -10.67
N THR A 134 14.14 25.16 -9.53
CA THR A 134 13.45 25.06 -8.24
C THR A 134 12.88 26.43 -7.90
N LEU A 135 11.55 26.56 -7.86
CA LEU A 135 10.91 27.72 -7.23
C LEU A 135 11.27 27.67 -5.75
N GLY A 136 12.22 28.53 -5.36
CA GLY A 136 12.68 28.65 -3.99
C GLY A 136 11.53 28.92 -3.03
N GLY A 137 11.58 28.24 -1.89
CA GLY A 137 10.82 28.54 -0.68
C GLY A 137 11.79 28.69 0.48
#